data_AF-R7RTV3-F1
#
_entry.id   AF-R7RTV3-F1
#
_cell.length_a   1.000
_cell.length_b   1.000
_cell.length_c   1.000
_cell.angle_alpha   90.00
_cell.angle_beta   90.00
_cell.angle_gamma   90.00
#
_symmetry.space_group_name_H-M   'P 1'
#
loop_
_entity.id
_entity.type
_entity.pdbx_description
1 polymer ?
#
loop_
_entity_poly.entity_id
_entity_poly.type
_entity_poly.pdbx_seq_one_letter_code
_entity_poly.pdbx_strand_id
1 'polypeptide(L)'
;MKVNSKIIAISIFLIIFGGIGVAKLMGIWRITSTKVPSKITEGEFAGQLNPNDIRGSYTFKDVAKNFNIPEQDLADAFLIDISQISIFKCKDLETNFSDTQGKDIGTGAVRAFVAFYKGIEIELKEEAYLPKEAVEVIIKNGKPTQKQIEYMKNHSVEVKK
;
A
#
# COMPACT_ATOMS: atom_id res chain seq x y z
N MET A 1 25.88 50.53 -12.27
CA MET A 1 24.41 50.69 -12.46
C MET A 1 23.71 50.28 -11.16
N LYS A 2 22.84 51.14 -10.60
CA LYS A 2 21.98 50.77 -9.45
C LYS A 2 20.70 50.18 -10.02
N VAL A 3 20.49 48.87 -9.84
CA VAL A 3 19.25 48.22 -10.29
C VAL A 3 18.13 48.65 -9.34
N ASN A 4 17.00 49.10 -9.90
CA ASN A 4 15.86 49.56 -9.13
C ASN A 4 15.25 48.38 -8.36
N SER A 5 15.08 48.52 -7.05
CA SER A 5 14.57 47.46 -6.16
C SER A 5 13.22 46.90 -6.61
N LYS A 6 12.38 47.73 -7.26
CA LYS A 6 11.10 47.29 -7.84
C LYS A 6 11.28 46.29 -8.99
N ILE A 7 12.30 46.47 -9.82
CA ILE A 7 12.62 45.58 -10.94
C ILE A 7 13.14 44.23 -10.40
N ILE A 8 13.96 44.28 -9.35
CA ILE A 8 14.46 43.06 -8.68
C ILE A 8 13.30 42.24 -8.12
N ALA A 9 12.36 42.89 -7.41
CA ALA A 9 11.20 42.20 -6.83
C ALA A 9 10.31 41.54 -7.89
N ILE A 10 10.03 42.24 -9.00
CA ILE A 10 9.23 41.70 -10.11
C ILE A 10 9.94 40.53 -10.80
N SER A 11 11.25 40.64 -11.03
CA SER A 11 12.04 39.56 -11.62
C SER A 11 12.06 38.31 -10.74
N ILE A 12 12.22 38.45 -9.43
CA ILE A 12 12.18 37.32 -8.50
C ILE A 12 10.81 36.62 -8.56
N PHE A 13 9.73 37.40 -8.55
CA PHE A 13 8.37 36.85 -8.66
C PHE A 13 8.18 36.09 -9.98
N LEU A 14 8.59 36.68 -11.11
CA LEU A 14 8.49 36.03 -12.42
C LEU A 14 9.35 34.77 -12.53
N ILE A 15 10.54 34.73 -11.92
CA ILE A 15 11.40 33.55 -11.95
C ILE A 15 10.79 32.40 -11.14
N ILE A 16 10.24 32.67 -9.96
CA ILE A 16 9.63 31.64 -9.10
C ILE A 16 8.34 31.11 -9.76
N PHE A 17 7.39 31.99 -10.07
CA PHE A 17 6.09 31.57 -10.61
C PHE A 17 6.18 31.13 -12.08
N GLY A 18 7.03 31.78 -12.88
CA GLY A 18 7.31 31.39 -14.25
C GLY A 18 8.02 30.04 -14.32
N GLY A 19 9.00 29.78 -13.46
CA GLY A 19 9.67 28.48 -13.37
C GLY A 19 8.72 27.35 -13.04
N ILE A 20 7.82 27.54 -12.06
CA ILE A 20 6.78 26.56 -11.72
C ILE A 20 5.82 26.34 -12.89
N GLY A 21 5.41 27.40 -13.58
CA GLY A 21 4.53 27.32 -14.75
C GLY A 21 5.15 26.52 -15.90
N VAL A 22 6.42 26.77 -16.21
CA VAL A 22 7.17 26.04 -17.24
C VAL A 22 7.38 24.57 -16.83
N ALA A 23 7.74 24.30 -15.57
CA ALA A 23 7.91 22.93 -15.07
C ALA A 23 6.62 22.10 -15.12
N LYS A 24 5.46 22.74 -14.90
CA LYS A 24 4.14 22.11 -15.09
C LYS A 24 3.85 21.83 -16.56
N LEU A 25 4.09 22.79 -17.47
CA LEU A 25 3.86 22.63 -18.92
C LEU A 25 4.74 21.52 -19.52
N MET A 26 5.99 21.41 -19.08
CA MET A 26 6.91 20.35 -19.54
C MET A 26 6.62 18.98 -18.91
N GLY A 27 5.60 18.87 -18.03
CA GLY A 27 5.24 17.61 -17.37
C GLY A 27 6.30 17.06 -16.41
N ILE A 28 7.33 17.85 -16.10
CA ILE A 28 8.41 17.52 -15.17
C ILE A 28 7.89 17.52 -13.74
N TRP A 29 6.91 18.38 -13.44
CA TRP A 29 6.27 18.45 -12.14
C TRP A 29 5.06 17.50 -12.05
N ARG A 30 5.29 16.24 -11.67
CA ARG A 30 4.23 15.26 -11.36
C ARG A 30 3.94 15.21 -9.86
N ILE A 31 2.74 15.66 -9.47
CA ILE A 31 2.27 15.63 -8.07
C ILE A 31 1.54 14.32 -7.75
N THR A 32 1.15 13.56 -8.78
CA THR A 32 0.47 12.28 -8.61
C THR A 32 1.51 11.20 -8.33
N SER A 33 1.59 10.76 -7.07
CA SER A 33 2.36 9.58 -6.70
C SER A 33 1.81 8.36 -7.44
N THR A 34 2.66 7.71 -8.23
CA THR A 34 2.34 6.43 -8.85
C THR A 34 2.31 5.36 -7.77
N LYS A 35 1.13 4.86 -7.40
CA LYS A 35 0.95 3.83 -6.38
C LYS A 35 1.19 2.43 -6.94
N VAL A 36 2.37 2.24 -7.53
CA VAL A 36 2.79 0.96 -8.11
C VAL A 36 4.02 0.50 -7.33
N PRO A 37 3.97 -0.68 -6.68
CA PRO A 37 5.11 -1.27 -5.99
C PRO A 37 6.32 -1.44 -6.90
N SER A 38 7.52 -1.39 -6.33
CA SER A 38 8.73 -1.85 -7.00
C SER A 38 8.68 -3.35 -7.31
N LYS A 39 9.48 -3.81 -8.27
CA LYS A 39 9.65 -5.23 -8.56
C LYS A 39 10.72 -5.86 -7.67
N ILE A 40 10.53 -7.14 -7.35
CA ILE A 40 11.57 -7.99 -6.76
C ILE A 40 12.69 -8.15 -7.79
N THR A 41 13.93 -7.91 -7.37
CA THR A 41 15.10 -7.91 -8.27
C THR A 41 15.80 -9.25 -8.35
N GLU A 42 15.67 -10.08 -7.32
CA GLU A 42 16.46 -11.31 -7.13
C GLU A 42 15.60 -12.46 -6.60
N GLY A 43 16.07 -13.69 -6.77
CA GLY A 43 15.39 -14.91 -6.32
C GLY A 43 14.31 -15.42 -7.28
N GLU A 44 13.57 -16.44 -6.82
CA GLU A 44 12.54 -17.14 -7.62
C GLU A 44 11.39 -16.22 -8.07
N PHE A 45 11.11 -15.18 -7.30
CA PHE A 45 10.03 -14.21 -7.56
C PHE A 45 10.51 -12.96 -8.31
N ALA A 46 11.73 -12.96 -8.86
CA ALA A 46 12.27 -11.83 -9.60
C ALA A 46 11.34 -11.40 -10.75
N GLY A 47 11.15 -10.09 -10.89
CA GLY A 47 10.25 -9.49 -11.87
C GLY A 47 8.80 -9.34 -11.41
N GLN A 48 8.39 -10.00 -10.32
CA GLN A 48 7.08 -9.78 -9.69
C GLN A 48 7.08 -8.51 -8.84
N LEU A 49 5.90 -7.94 -8.59
CA LEU A 49 5.78 -6.79 -7.68
C LEU A 49 6.08 -7.23 -6.25
N ASN A 50 6.75 -6.37 -5.48
CA ASN A 50 7.15 -6.64 -4.12
C ASN A 50 6.05 -6.23 -3.12
N PRO A 51 5.43 -7.17 -2.38
CA PRO A 51 4.43 -6.83 -1.37
C PRO A 51 4.97 -5.90 -0.28
N ASN A 52 6.26 -5.99 0.08
CA ASN A 52 6.88 -5.10 1.07
C ASN A 52 6.87 -3.62 0.66
N ASP A 53 6.67 -3.33 -0.63
CA ASP A 53 6.63 -1.96 -1.11
C ASP A 53 5.25 -1.30 -0.99
N ILE A 54 4.21 -2.06 -0.59
CA ILE A 54 2.89 -1.49 -0.28
C ILE A 54 3.03 -0.45 0.84
N ARG A 55 2.49 0.75 0.59
CA ARG A 55 2.51 1.89 1.52
C ARG A 55 1.12 2.13 2.09
N GLY A 56 1.06 2.74 3.28
CA GLY A 56 -0.20 3.06 3.93
C GLY A 56 -1.12 3.99 3.14
N SER A 57 -0.61 4.76 2.18
CA SER A 57 -1.40 5.64 1.30
C SER A 57 -2.09 4.92 0.14
N TYR A 58 -1.78 3.63 -0.06
CA TYR A 58 -2.36 2.83 -1.13
C TYR A 58 -3.79 2.49 -0.76
N THR A 59 -4.69 2.50 -1.74
CA THR A 59 -6.06 2.00 -1.54
C THR A 59 -6.08 0.49 -1.74
N PHE A 60 -7.11 -0.16 -1.22
CA PHE A 60 -7.30 -1.59 -1.46
C PHE A 60 -7.46 -1.90 -2.94
N LYS A 61 -8.10 -0.99 -3.71
CA LYS A 61 -8.16 -1.09 -5.16
C LYS A 61 -6.78 -1.00 -5.83
N ASP A 62 -5.89 -0.13 -5.35
CA ASP A 62 -4.50 -0.07 -5.85
C ASP A 62 -3.81 -1.41 -5.63
N VAL A 63 -3.96 -2.01 -4.44
CA VAL A 63 -3.38 -3.32 -4.10
C VAL A 63 -3.97 -4.44 -4.96
N ALA A 64 -5.30 -4.53 -5.03
CA ALA A 64 -6.03 -5.52 -5.84
C ALA A 64 -5.55 -5.50 -7.30
N LYS A 65 -5.48 -4.31 -7.89
CA LYS A 65 -5.01 -4.10 -9.27
C LYS A 65 -3.55 -4.49 -9.45
N ASN A 66 -2.66 -4.01 -8.58
CA ASN A 66 -1.23 -4.22 -8.74
C ASN A 66 -0.86 -5.71 -8.64
N PHE A 67 -1.44 -6.41 -7.67
CA PHE A 67 -1.14 -7.81 -7.44
C PHE A 67 -2.11 -8.75 -8.14
N ASN A 68 -3.10 -8.27 -8.89
CA ASN A 68 -4.12 -9.10 -9.52
C ASN A 68 -4.79 -10.06 -8.51
N ILE A 69 -5.34 -9.46 -7.44
CA ILE A 69 -6.13 -10.13 -6.40
C ILE A 69 -7.59 -9.66 -6.56
N PRO A 70 -8.59 -10.55 -6.46
CA PRO A 70 -9.99 -10.13 -6.51
C PRO A 70 -10.29 -9.06 -5.46
N GLU A 71 -10.98 -8.00 -5.88
CA GLU A 71 -11.41 -6.92 -4.98
C GLU A 71 -12.28 -7.47 -3.82
N GLN A 72 -13.14 -8.44 -4.11
CA GLN A 72 -13.98 -9.11 -3.10
C GLN A 72 -13.14 -9.83 -2.03
N ASP A 73 -12.11 -10.58 -2.44
CA ASP A 73 -11.24 -11.32 -1.50
C ASP A 73 -10.55 -10.37 -0.52
N LEU A 74 -10.09 -9.22 -1.01
CA LEU A 74 -9.49 -8.19 -0.15
C LEU A 74 -10.50 -7.52 0.78
N ALA A 75 -11.72 -7.28 0.29
CA ALA A 75 -12.80 -6.71 1.08
C ALA A 75 -13.21 -7.67 2.21
N ASP A 76 -13.44 -8.93 1.88
CA ASP A 76 -13.84 -9.99 2.82
C ASP A 76 -12.74 -10.25 3.86
N ALA A 77 -11.47 -10.32 3.42
CA ALA A 77 -10.33 -10.56 4.30
C ALA A 77 -10.19 -9.54 5.44
N PHE A 78 -10.54 -8.28 5.17
CA PHE A 78 -10.39 -7.18 6.13
C PHE A 78 -11.72 -6.58 6.58
N LEU A 79 -12.84 -7.28 6.35
CA LEU A 79 -14.19 -6.85 6.75
C LEU A 79 -14.55 -5.43 6.27
N ILE A 80 -14.13 -5.07 5.06
CA ILE A 80 -14.41 -3.77 4.43
C ILE A 80 -15.58 -3.91 3.47
N ASP A 81 -16.44 -2.89 3.43
CA ASP A 81 -17.50 -2.84 2.43
C ASP A 81 -16.88 -2.65 1.04
N ILE A 82 -17.23 -3.51 0.09
CA ILE A 82 -16.72 -3.48 -1.29
C ILE A 82 -16.92 -2.11 -1.96
N SER A 83 -17.98 -1.37 -1.61
CA SER A 83 -18.23 -0.01 -2.10
C SER A 83 -17.14 0.99 -1.71
N GLN A 84 -16.41 0.72 -0.62
CA GLN A 84 -15.33 1.58 -0.11
C GLN A 84 -13.95 1.19 -0.63
N ILE A 85 -13.81 0.11 -1.41
CA ILE A 85 -12.49 -0.43 -1.79
C ILE A 85 -11.59 0.55 -2.56
N SER A 86 -12.21 1.48 -3.29
CA SER A 86 -11.52 2.50 -4.08
C SER A 86 -11.00 3.67 -3.25
N ILE A 87 -11.49 3.86 -2.02
CA ILE A 87 -11.18 5.00 -1.15
C ILE A 87 -10.47 4.59 0.13
N PHE A 88 -10.72 3.36 0.61
CA PHE A 88 -10.16 2.83 1.85
C PHE A 88 -8.66 2.59 1.69
N LYS A 89 -7.84 3.21 2.55
CA LYS A 89 -6.37 3.12 2.48
C LYS A 89 -5.84 2.09 3.48
N CYS A 90 -4.70 1.48 3.15
CA CYS A 90 -4.09 0.45 4.01
C CYS A 90 -3.78 0.94 5.43
N LYS A 91 -3.40 2.21 5.61
CA LYS A 91 -3.16 2.79 6.94
C LYS A 91 -4.43 2.96 7.79
N ASP A 92 -5.59 3.03 7.15
CA ASP A 92 -6.85 3.28 7.85
C ASP A 92 -7.36 2.00 8.56
N LEU A 93 -6.74 0.83 8.29
CA LEU A 93 -7.01 -0.43 8.99
C LEU A 93 -6.77 -0.35 10.49
N GLU A 94 -5.72 0.34 10.93
CA GLU A 94 -5.37 0.50 12.35
C GLU A 94 -6.48 1.20 13.12
N THR A 95 -7.22 2.09 12.44
CA THR A 95 -8.38 2.78 13.02
C THR A 95 -9.65 1.92 12.93
N ASN A 96 -9.76 1.08 11.89
CA ASN A 96 -10.91 0.21 11.67
C ASN A 96 -10.92 -1.01 12.62
N PHE A 97 -9.75 -1.42 13.11
CA PHE A 97 -9.59 -2.53 14.05
C PHE A 97 -9.01 -2.02 15.38
N SER A 98 -9.87 -1.41 16.20
CA SER A 98 -9.47 -0.87 17.51
C SER A 98 -9.49 -1.90 18.65
N ASP A 99 -10.18 -3.03 18.48
CA ASP A 99 -10.30 -4.08 19.51
C ASP A 99 -9.52 -5.35 19.15
N THR A 100 -8.22 -5.19 18.93
CA THR A 100 -7.32 -6.28 18.51
C THR A 100 -6.50 -6.88 19.66
N GLN A 101 -6.88 -6.59 20.91
CA GLN A 101 -6.14 -7.05 22.10
C GLN A 101 -4.64 -6.66 22.08
N GLY A 102 -4.31 -5.50 21.50
CA GLY A 102 -2.94 -5.01 21.38
C GLY A 102 -2.13 -5.55 20.20
N LYS A 103 -2.78 -6.28 19.28
CA LYS A 103 -2.14 -6.80 18.06
C LYS A 103 -2.37 -5.85 16.89
N ASP A 104 -1.31 -5.45 16.22
CA ASP A 104 -1.41 -4.45 15.14
C ASP A 104 -1.91 -5.08 13.83
N ILE A 105 -3.04 -4.57 13.33
CA ILE A 105 -3.62 -4.90 12.03
C ILE A 105 -3.62 -3.62 11.18
N GLY A 106 -2.45 -3.31 10.63
CA GLY A 106 -2.23 -2.13 9.82
C GLY A 106 -1.76 -2.43 8.40
N THR A 107 -0.91 -1.55 7.86
CA THR A 107 -0.34 -1.74 6.51
C THR A 107 0.49 -3.01 6.41
N GLY A 108 1.17 -3.42 7.50
CA GLY A 108 1.91 -4.68 7.57
C GLY A 108 1.04 -5.91 7.31
N ALA A 109 -0.19 -5.92 7.82
CA ALA A 109 -1.15 -7.00 7.60
C ALA A 109 -1.51 -7.13 6.11
N VAL A 110 -1.68 -6.01 5.39
CA VAL A 110 -1.92 -6.05 3.94
C VAL A 110 -0.72 -6.61 3.17
N ARG A 111 0.51 -6.26 3.58
CA ARG A 111 1.73 -6.81 2.96
C ARG A 111 1.79 -8.33 3.14
N ALA A 112 1.55 -8.80 4.37
CA ALA A 112 1.51 -10.22 4.70
C ALA A 112 0.42 -10.94 3.91
N PHE A 113 -0.80 -10.39 3.89
CA PHE A 113 -1.91 -10.95 3.14
C PHE A 113 -1.56 -11.14 1.66
N VAL A 114 -1.06 -10.10 1.00
CA VAL A 114 -0.71 -10.17 -0.43
C VAL A 114 0.39 -11.19 -0.69
N ALA A 115 1.43 -11.21 0.14
CA ALA A 115 2.53 -12.17 0.03
C ALA A 115 2.01 -13.61 0.16
N PHE A 116 1.18 -13.88 1.16
CA PHE A 116 0.70 -15.22 1.45
C PHE A 116 -0.36 -15.68 0.45
N TYR A 117 -1.26 -14.79 0.05
CA TYR A 117 -2.25 -15.06 -0.99
C TYR A 117 -1.57 -15.47 -2.31
N LYS A 118 -0.44 -14.84 -2.64
CA LYS A 118 0.34 -15.14 -3.85
C LYS A 118 1.38 -16.24 -3.70
N GLY A 119 1.67 -16.68 -2.47
CA GLY A 119 2.77 -17.61 -2.20
C GLY A 119 4.16 -17.01 -2.42
N ILE A 120 4.29 -15.68 -2.37
CA ILE A 120 5.57 -15.00 -2.54
C ILE A 120 6.32 -15.05 -1.21
N GLU A 121 7.48 -15.70 -1.19
CA GLU A 121 8.34 -15.72 -0.01
C GLU A 121 9.12 -14.41 0.11
N ILE A 122 8.74 -13.60 1.11
CA ILE A 122 9.43 -12.37 1.48
C ILE A 122 9.69 -12.34 2.98
N GLU A 123 10.78 -11.70 3.37
CA GLU A 123 10.97 -11.30 4.77
C GLU A 123 10.05 -10.12 5.08
N LEU A 124 9.10 -10.31 6.00
CA LEU A 124 8.21 -9.23 6.42
C LEU A 124 9.02 -8.18 7.18
N LYS A 125 8.75 -6.91 6.89
CA LYS A 125 9.43 -5.77 7.56
C LYS A 125 9.15 -5.69 9.06
N GLU A 126 8.01 -6.22 9.47
CA GLU A 126 7.49 -6.17 10.82
C GLU A 126 6.61 -7.40 11.06
N GLU A 127 6.49 -7.81 12.32
CA GLU A 127 5.53 -8.84 12.71
C GLU A 127 4.12 -8.30 12.48
N ALA A 128 3.32 -8.99 11.69
CA ALA A 128 2.00 -8.53 11.29
C ALA A 128 0.95 -9.59 11.61
N TYR A 129 -0.11 -9.16 12.29
CA TYR A 129 -1.23 -10.03 12.60
C TYR A 129 -2.31 -9.92 11.50
N LEU A 130 -2.92 -11.05 11.18
CA LEU A 130 -4.01 -11.13 10.21
C LEU A 130 -5.35 -11.40 10.90
N PRO A 131 -6.45 -10.77 10.46
CA PRO A 131 -7.80 -11.23 10.78
C PRO A 131 -7.97 -12.72 10.43
N LYS A 132 -8.79 -13.45 11.18
CA LYS A 132 -9.12 -14.85 10.84
C LYS A 132 -9.74 -14.95 9.45
N GLU A 133 -10.58 -13.98 9.09
CA GLU A 133 -11.22 -13.87 7.78
C GLU A 133 -10.17 -13.76 6.66
N ALA A 134 -9.10 -13.00 6.88
CA ALA A 134 -7.98 -12.91 5.95
C ALA A 134 -7.29 -14.27 5.76
N VAL A 135 -7.07 -15.01 6.85
CA VAL A 135 -6.48 -16.35 6.79
C VAL A 135 -7.39 -17.30 6.01
N GLU A 136 -8.70 -17.29 6.27
CA GLU A 136 -9.67 -18.13 5.56
C GLU A 136 -9.67 -17.84 4.06
N VAL A 137 -9.66 -16.56 3.67
CA VAL A 137 -9.57 -16.14 2.26
C VAL A 137 -8.28 -16.64 1.62
N ILE A 138 -7.13 -16.50 2.29
CA ILE A 138 -5.83 -16.98 1.78
C ILE A 138 -5.85 -18.50 1.58
N ILE A 139 -6.37 -19.26 2.54
CA ILE A 139 -6.41 -20.73 2.47
C ILE A 139 -7.37 -21.20 1.35
N LYS A 140 -8.48 -20.50 1.14
CA LYS A 140 -9.51 -20.88 0.16
C LYS A 140 -9.14 -20.50 -1.27
N ASN A 141 -8.64 -19.27 -1.47
CA ASN A 141 -8.48 -18.67 -2.80
C ASN A 141 -7.01 -18.40 -3.18
N GLY A 142 -6.11 -18.39 -2.20
CA GLY A 142 -4.69 -18.12 -2.39
C GLY A 142 -3.85 -19.38 -2.65
N LYS A 143 -2.53 -19.20 -2.63
CA LYS A 143 -1.53 -20.27 -2.78
C LYS A 143 -0.40 -20.11 -1.75
N PRO A 144 -0.69 -20.09 -0.45
CA PRO A 144 0.33 -19.89 0.58
C PRO A 144 1.30 -21.07 0.64
N THR A 145 2.56 -20.78 0.96
CA THR A 145 3.55 -21.83 1.24
C THR A 145 3.31 -22.44 2.63
N GLN A 146 3.86 -23.63 2.87
CA GLN A 146 3.67 -24.31 4.16
C GLN A 146 4.16 -23.46 5.36
N LYS A 147 5.25 -22.71 5.18
CA LYS A 147 5.78 -21.78 6.18
C LYS A 147 4.81 -20.65 6.47
N GLN A 148 4.14 -20.12 5.45
CA GLN A 148 3.16 -19.05 5.59
C GLN A 148 1.90 -19.55 6.31
N ILE A 149 1.46 -20.78 6.02
CA ILE A 149 0.35 -21.42 6.74
C ILE A 149 0.68 -21.54 8.24
N GLU A 150 1.89 -21.96 8.58
CA GLU A 150 2.34 -22.06 9.96
C GLU A 150 2.44 -20.69 10.63
N TYR A 151 2.95 -19.67 9.93
CA TYR A 151 2.97 -18.29 10.41
C TYR A 151 1.56 -17.80 10.77
N MET A 152 0.57 -18.01 9.89
CA MET A 152 -0.82 -17.59 10.09
C MET A 152 -1.50 -18.28 11.28
N LYS A 153 -1.12 -19.53 11.61
CA LYS A 153 -1.65 -20.23 12.79
C LYS A 153 -1.27 -19.52 14.09
N ASN A 154 -0.08 -18.92 14.15
CA ASN A 154 0.43 -18.24 15.33
C ASN A 154 0.11 -16.73 15.33
N HIS A 155 -0.05 -16.13 14.15
CA HIS A 155 -0.23 -14.68 13.96
C HIS A 155 -1.60 -14.33 13.37
N SER A 156 -2.65 -14.99 13.86
CA SER A 156 -4.04 -14.65 13.55
C SER A 156 -4.80 -14.16 14.77
N VAL A 157 -5.80 -13.32 14.53
CA VAL A 157 -6.61 -12.69 15.56
C VAL A 157 -8.06 -12.72 15.14
N GLU A 158 -8.93 -13.11 16.08
CA GLU A 158 -10.36 -12.95 15.89
C GLU A 158 -10.71 -11.49 16.13
N VAL A 159 -11.26 -10.84 15.11
CA VAL A 159 -11.65 -9.44 15.15
C VAL A 159 -13.16 -9.34 15.05
N LYS A 160 -13.75 -8.41 15.79
CA LYS A 160 -15.15 -8.03 15.62
C LYS A 160 -15.17 -6.58 15.16
N LYS A 161 -15.94 -6.31 14.12
CA LYS A 161 -16.20 -4.96 13.63
C LYS A 161 -17.40 -4.36 14.36
#